data_AF-I0FFE0-F1
#
_entry.id   AF-I0FFE0-F1
#
_cell.length_a   1.000
_cell.length_b   1.000
_cell.length_c   1.000
_cell.angle_alpha   90.00
_cell.angle_beta   90.00
_cell.angle_gamma   90.00
#
_symmetry.space_group_name_H-M   'P 1'
#
loop_
_entity.id
_entity.type
_entity.pdbx_description
1 polymer ?
#
loop_
_entity_poly.entity_id
_entity_poly.type
_entity_poly.pdbx_seq_one_letter_code
_entity_poly.pdbx_strand_id
1 'polypeptide(L)' 'MSRTYYKDKNFVIHSPNEIKRVDILIDSSEYLGYSGELQIALKDTPNNGLVNVIGRIHEKELYLLDKIEAWEKFKIVEA' A
#
# COMPACT_ATOMS: atom_id res chain seq x y z
N MET A 1 11.76 0.81 7.63
CA MET A 1 10.63 0.44 6.75
C MET A 1 9.36 0.37 7.58
N SER A 2 8.18 0.66 7.01
CA SER A 2 6.90 0.80 7.72
C SER A 2 6.60 -0.39 8.64
N ARG A 3 6.69 -1.61 8.10
CA ARG A 3 6.48 -2.88 8.82
C ARG A 3 7.25 -2.96 10.15
N THR A 4 8.55 -2.64 10.12
CA THR A 4 9.40 -2.70 11.34
C THR A 4 9.00 -1.65 12.36
N TYR A 5 8.64 -0.45 11.90
CA TYR A 5 8.27 0.66 12.77
C TYR A 5 6.90 0.44 13.44
N TYR A 6 5.97 -0.18 12.71
CA TYR A 6 4.59 -0.42 13.17
C TYR A 6 4.31 -1.88 13.56
N LYS A 7 5.34 -2.69 13.82
CA LYS A 7 5.20 -4.13 14.10
C LYS A 7 4.26 -4.49 15.27
N ASP A 8 4.10 -3.58 16.23
CA ASP A 8 3.28 -3.78 17.42
C ASP A 8 1.86 -3.19 17.26
N LYS A 9 1.51 -2.73 16.05
CA LYS A 9 0.17 -2.23 15.71
C LYS A 9 -0.67 -3.35 15.10
N ASN A 10 -1.96 -3.32 15.44
CA ASN A 10 -2.94 -4.20 14.85
C ASN A 10 -3.59 -3.53 13.61
N PHE A 11 -3.57 -4.21 12.48
CA PHE A 11 -4.14 -3.76 11.21
C PHE A 11 -5.38 -4.60 10.90
N VAL A 12 -6.53 -4.16 11.41
CA VAL A 12 -7.82 -4.84 11.23
C VAL A 12 -8.18 -4.90 9.75
N ILE A 13 -8.58 -6.08 9.28
CA ILE A 13 -9.02 -6.30 7.89
C ILE A 13 -10.25 -5.44 7.55
N HIS A 14 -10.14 -4.71 6.45
CA HIS A 14 -11.19 -4.00 5.73
C HIS A 14 -10.87 -4.01 4.22
N SER A 15 -10.55 -5.21 3.72
CA SER A 15 -10.07 -5.44 2.37
C SER A 15 -11.18 -5.36 1.33
N PRO A 16 -11.00 -4.65 0.20
CA PRO A 16 -11.90 -4.77 -0.95
C PRO A 16 -11.65 -6.08 -1.70
N ASN A 17 -12.59 -6.50 -2.55
CA ASN A 17 -12.44 -7.70 -3.39
C ASN A 17 -11.33 -7.56 -4.46
N GLU A 18 -11.13 -6.35 -4.98
CA GLU A 18 -10.14 -6.05 -6.01
C GLU A 18 -9.29 -4.87 -5.58
N ILE A 19 -7.99 -4.95 -5.88
CA ILE A 19 -7.04 -3.86 -5.77
C ILE A 19 -6.89 -3.24 -7.16
N LYS A 20 -6.97 -1.91 -7.25
CA LYS A 20 -6.80 -1.18 -8.50
C LYS A 20 -5.44 -0.53 -8.57
N ARG A 21 -4.93 -0.33 -9.79
CA ARG A 21 -3.72 0.46 -10.02
C ARG A 21 -3.85 1.80 -9.29
N VAL A 22 -2.74 2.23 -8.68
CA VAL A 22 -2.54 3.45 -7.88
C VAL A 22 -3.16 3.46 -6.48
N ASP A 23 -3.75 2.35 -6.03
CA ASP A 23 -4.16 2.18 -4.65
C ASP A 23 -2.93 2.11 -3.71
N ILE A 24 -3.06 2.73 -2.54
CA ILE A 24 -2.10 2.67 -1.45
C ILE A 24 -2.57 1.57 -0.50
N LEU A 25 -1.70 0.60 -0.26
CA LEU A 25 -2.04 -0.65 0.41
C LEU A 25 -1.33 -0.76 1.75
N ILE A 26 -1.98 -1.41 2.70
CA ILE A 26 -1.33 -1.91 3.91
C ILE A 26 -1.74 -3.34 4.20
N ASP A 27 -0.75 -4.19 4.46
CA ASP A 27 -0.99 -5.59 4.77
C ASP A 27 -1.52 -5.76 6.20
N SER A 28 -2.60 -6.51 6.34
CA SER A 28 -3.28 -6.78 7.62
C SER A 28 -2.41 -7.57 8.61
N SER A 29 -2.81 -7.62 9.87
CA SER A 29 -2.11 -8.40 10.91
C SER A 29 -2.21 -9.91 10.70
N GLU A 30 -3.23 -10.35 9.99
CA GLU A 30 -3.45 -11.72 9.56
C GLU A 30 -2.52 -12.12 8.41
N TYR A 31 -1.88 -11.15 7.75
CA TYR A 31 -0.88 -11.42 6.72
C TYR A 31 0.53 -11.71 7.29
N LEU A 32 0.59 -12.14 8.56
CA LEU A 32 1.77 -12.69 9.24
C LEU A 32 3.04 -11.85 9.02
N GLY A 33 4.01 -12.41 8.29
CA GLY A 33 5.30 -11.78 8.05
C GLY A 33 5.23 -10.47 7.25
N TYR A 34 4.11 -10.18 6.60
CA TYR A 34 3.90 -8.97 5.82
C TYR A 34 3.16 -7.87 6.58
N SER A 35 2.65 -8.13 7.79
CA SER A 35 1.84 -7.17 8.55
C SER A 35 2.46 -5.77 8.62
N GLY A 36 1.69 -4.75 8.23
CA GLY A 36 2.13 -3.35 8.24
C GLY A 36 3.10 -2.96 7.12
N GLU A 37 3.34 -3.84 6.15
CA GLU A 37 4.03 -3.49 4.91
C GLU A 37 3.17 -2.53 4.08
N LEU A 38 3.78 -1.42 3.65
CA LEU A 38 3.12 -0.37 2.87
C LEU A 38 3.51 -0.55 1.41
N GLN A 39 2.52 -0.54 0.53
CA GLN A 39 2.74 -0.77 -0.91
C GLN A 39 1.93 0.22 -1.75
N ILE A 40 2.30 0.35 -3.03
CA ILE A 40 1.52 1.06 -4.06
C ILE A 40 1.25 0.06 -5.18
N ALA A 41 -0.03 -0.10 -5.56
CA ALA A 41 -0.41 -1.00 -6.63
C ALA A 41 0.00 -0.45 -8.01
N LEU A 42 0.89 -1.14 -8.72
CA LEU A 42 1.28 -0.76 -10.09
C LEU A 42 0.35 -1.36 -11.17
N LYS A 43 -0.54 -2.26 -10.79
CA LYS A 43 -1.48 -2.97 -11.66
C LYS A 43 -2.72 -3.42 -10.89
N ASP A 44 -3.83 -3.56 -11.59
CA ASP A 44 -5.03 -4.19 -11.07
C ASP A 44 -4.71 -5.64 -10.68
N THR A 45 -5.11 -6.02 -9.47
CA THR A 45 -4.79 -7.33 -8.88
C THR A 45 -5.96 -7.83 -8.05
N PRO A 46 -6.36 -9.11 -8.15
CA PRO A 46 -7.36 -9.67 -7.24
C PRO A 46 -6.84 -9.63 -5.81
N ASN A 47 -7.71 -9.28 -4.86
CA ASN A 47 -7.33 -9.27 -3.45
C ASN A 47 -7.63 -10.65 -2.83
N ASN A 48 -6.72 -11.12 -1.98
CA ASN A 48 -6.90 -12.36 -1.22
C ASN A 48 -7.68 -12.12 0.10
N GLY A 49 -8.09 -10.88 0.38
CA GLY A 49 -8.81 -10.49 1.58
C GLY A 49 -7.92 -10.05 2.74
N LEU A 50 -6.59 -10.12 2.61
CA LEU A 50 -5.63 -9.77 3.67
C LEU A 50 -4.96 -8.41 3.46
N VAL A 51 -5.26 -7.72 2.37
CA VAL A 51 -4.64 -6.43 2.00
C VAL A 51 -5.68 -5.32 2.05
N ASN A 52 -5.45 -4.32 2.89
CA ASN A 52 -6.33 -3.17 3.03
C ASN A 52 -5.95 -2.07 2.03
N VAL A 53 -6.94 -1.43 1.42
CA VAL A 53 -6.75 -0.19 0.65
C VAL A 53 -7.00 1.00 1.57
N ILE A 54 -5.97 1.82 1.78
CA ILE A 54 -6.00 2.96 2.74
C ILE A 54 -5.96 4.33 2.06
N GLY A 55 -5.82 4.37 0.75
CA GLY A 55 -5.79 5.60 -0.02
C GLY A 55 -5.54 5.35 -1.49
N ARG A 56 -5.49 6.42 -2.27
CA ARG A 56 -5.24 6.37 -3.70
C ARG A 56 -4.43 7.60 -4.11
N ILE A 57 -3.46 7.40 -5.01
CA ILE A 57 -2.65 8.52 -5.52
C ILE A 57 -3.52 9.37 -6.45
N HIS A 58 -3.40 10.69 -6.32
CA HIS A 58 -4.13 11.64 -7.14
C HIS A 58 -3.74 11.51 -8.63
N GLU A 59 -4.72 11.56 -9.53
CA GLU A 59 -4.53 11.27 -10.96
C GLU A 59 -3.47 12.16 -11.65
N LYS A 60 -3.35 13.41 -11.19
CA LYS A 60 -2.35 14.35 -11.72
C LYS A 60 -0.91 13.99 -11.36
N GLU A 61 -0.70 13.18 -10.33
CA GLU A 61 0.63 12.83 -9.80
C GLU A 61 1.11 11.45 -10.28
N LEU A 62 0.32 10.73 -11.09
CA LEU A 62 0.67 9.36 -11.48
C LEU A 62 1.98 9.26 -12.26
N TYR A 63 2.36 10.33 -12.97
CA TYR A 63 3.64 10.40 -13.70
C TYR A 63 4.86 10.29 -12.78
N LEU A 64 4.72 10.61 -11.48
CA LEU A 64 5.81 10.48 -10.51
C LEU A 64 6.14 9.00 -10.24
N LEU A 65 5.18 8.09 -10.35
CA LEU A 65 5.45 6.65 -10.18
C LEU A 65 6.45 6.12 -11.20
N ASP A 66 6.42 6.64 -12.42
CA ASP A 66 7.35 6.27 -13.48
C ASP A 66 8.75 6.87 -13.28
N LYS A 67 8.91 7.77 -12.29
CA LYS A 67 10.19 8.40 -11.94
C LYS A 67 10.88 7.74 -10.75
N ILE A 68 10.20 6.88 -10.00
CA ILE A 68 10.77 6.22 -8.83
C ILE A 68 11.72 5.11 -9.30
N GLU A 69 13.02 5.31 -9.05
CA GLU A 69 14.05 4.31 -9.34
C GLU A 69 14.30 3.38 -8.14
N ALA A 70 15.07 2.31 -8.37
CA ALA A 70 15.46 1.41 -7.31
C ALA A 70 16.21 2.17 -6.19
N TRP A 71 15.82 1.94 -4.94
CA TRP A 71 16.36 2.59 -3.73
C TRP A 71 16.00 4.05 -3.55
N GLU A 72 15.19 4.63 -4.44
CA GLU A 72 14.76 6.01 -4.30
C GLU A 72 13.79 6.19 -3.14
N LYS A 73 13.94 7.32 -2.43
CA LYS A 73 13.08 7.67 -1.30
C LYS A 73 12.00 8.62 -1.78
N PHE A 74 10.76 8.31 -1.43
CA PHE A 74 9.61 9.19 -1.66
C PHE A 74 8.80 9.36 -0.38
N LYS A 75 7.85 10.31 -0.40
CA LYS A 75 6.92 10.55 0.69
C LYS A 75 5.52 10.71 0.13
N ILE A 76 4.53 10.16 0.83
CA ILE A 76 3.12 10.43 0.60
C ILE A 76 2.72 11.64 1.45
N VAL A 77 2.07 12.62 0.84
CA VAL A 77 1.55 13.82 1.51
C VAL A 77 0.06 13.95 1.23
N GLU A 78 -0.67 14.50 2.20
CA GLU A 78 -2.08 14.85 2.01
C GLU A 78 -2.20 16.01 1.02
N ALA A 79 -3.32 16.04 0.29
CA ALA A 79 -3.64 17.06 -0.69
C ALA A 79 -4.21 18.32 -0.02
#